data_AF-A0A7T4UKH8-F1
#
_entry.id   AF-A0A7T4UKH8-F1
#
_cell.length_a   1.000
_cell.length_b   1.000
_cell.length_c   1.000
_cell.angle_alpha   90.00
_cell.angle_beta   90.00
_cell.angle_gamma   90.00
#
_symmetry.space_group_name_H-M   'P 1'
#
loop_
_entity.id
_entity.type
_entity.pdbx_description
1 polymer ?
#
loop_
_entity_poly.entity_id
_entity_poly.type
_entity_poly.pdbx_seq_one_letter_code
_entity_poly.pdbx_strand_id
1 'polypeptide(L)'
;MIRTFSFLILAAILITGCQNQKNVSDTAEVKRDTSTLIPLETQLQAIDTNFSTDSVLLSFSVFNHSDTVQQFCKWETPFEPMLGKYMEIVDEQGIETQFTGPMARRVMPPPAESYILVQPHDCVSTVYNLAKNYTIKPGKYTVKYTGGGVSGLQEGNEVKITVNRK
;
A
#
# COMPACT_ATOMS: atom_id res chain seq x y z
N MET A 1 63.96 -26.91 11.80
CA MET A 1 64.72 -25.73 12.29
C MET A 1 64.04 -24.48 11.79
N ILE A 2 63.98 -23.48 12.68
CA ILE A 2 63.28 -22.19 12.65
C ILE A 2 63.38 -21.42 11.33
N ARG A 3 62.27 -20.77 10.95
CA ARG A 3 62.25 -19.33 10.64
C ARG A 3 60.84 -18.75 10.65
N THR A 4 60.54 -18.01 11.71
CA THR A 4 59.43 -17.06 11.82
C THR A 4 59.75 -15.78 11.05
N PHE A 5 58.75 -15.19 10.39
CA PHE A 5 58.76 -13.76 10.03
C PHE A 5 57.31 -13.24 10.05
N SER A 6 57.05 -12.35 11.02
CA SER A 6 55.90 -11.43 11.06
C SER A 6 56.16 -10.26 10.12
N PHE A 7 55.18 -9.89 9.29
CA PHE A 7 54.89 -8.52 8.82
C PHE A 7 53.42 -8.51 8.30
N LEU A 8 52.48 -7.85 8.98
CA LEU A 8 52.01 -6.46 8.77
C LEU A 8 51.15 -6.26 7.50
N ILE A 9 49.83 -6.17 7.72
CA ILE A 9 48.81 -5.24 7.18
C ILE A 9 48.90 -4.83 5.70
N LEU A 10 47.83 -5.09 4.92
CA LEU A 10 47.07 -4.03 4.23
C LEU A 10 45.73 -4.54 3.69
N ALA A 11 44.63 -3.92 4.13
CA ALA A 11 43.32 -4.01 3.51
C ALA A 11 43.31 -3.16 2.23
N ALA A 12 42.79 -3.70 1.13
CA ALA A 12 42.49 -2.93 -0.08
C ALA A 12 40.98 -2.95 -0.32
N ILE A 13 40.35 -1.82 -0.02
CA ILE A 13 38.96 -1.50 -0.32
C ILE A 13 38.91 -1.13 -1.81
N LEU A 14 38.15 -1.87 -2.62
CA LEU A 14 37.86 -1.48 -4.00
C LEU A 14 36.64 -0.56 -4.01
N ILE A 15 36.89 0.75 -3.93
CA ILE A 15 35.88 1.79 -4.19
C ILE A 15 35.85 1.98 -5.71
N THR A 16 34.82 1.47 -6.37
CA THR A 16 34.57 1.80 -7.77
C THR A 16 33.78 3.12 -7.79
N GLY A 17 34.50 4.22 -7.97
CA GLY A 17 33.91 5.53 -8.24
C GLY A 17 33.68 5.74 -9.73
N CYS A 18 32.57 6.38 -10.08
CA CYS A 18 32.46 7.15 -11.32
C CYS A 18 32.35 8.63 -10.94
N GLN A 19 33.41 9.39 -11.21
CA GLN A 19 33.41 10.84 -11.13
C GLN A 19 32.75 11.43 -12.38
N ASN A 20 31.94 12.46 -12.21
CA ASN A 20 31.75 13.48 -13.23
C ASN A 20 31.73 14.84 -12.55
N GLN A 21 32.81 15.60 -12.71
CA GLN A 21 32.89 17.01 -12.36
C GLN A 21 32.60 17.83 -13.61
N LYS A 22 31.64 18.76 -13.52
CA LYS A 22 31.58 19.93 -14.40
C LYS A 22 31.24 21.16 -13.56
N ASN A 23 32.06 22.20 -13.73
CA ASN A 23 32.06 23.45 -12.99
C ASN A 23 31.06 24.49 -13.58
N VAL A 24 30.37 25.17 -12.65
CA VAL A 24 30.04 26.61 -12.54
C VAL A 24 29.15 27.34 -13.59
N SER A 25 28.16 28.04 -13.01
CA SER A 25 27.40 29.25 -13.39
C SER A 25 26.65 29.31 -14.71
N ASP A 26 25.31 29.37 -14.61
CA ASP A 26 24.57 30.61 -14.91
C ASP A 26 23.16 30.55 -14.32
N THR A 27 22.66 31.69 -13.87
CA THR A 27 21.31 31.92 -13.37
C THR A 27 20.29 31.60 -14.46
N ALA A 28 19.80 30.36 -14.50
CA ALA A 28 18.61 29.99 -15.22
C ALA A 28 17.46 29.87 -14.22
N GLU A 29 16.41 30.67 -14.41
CA GLU A 29 15.12 30.42 -13.79
C GLU A 29 14.73 28.97 -14.11
N VAL A 30 14.85 28.09 -13.11
CA VAL A 30 14.33 26.73 -13.20
C VAL A 30 12.82 26.89 -13.22
N LYS A 31 12.28 26.97 -14.43
CA LYS A 31 10.92 26.57 -14.74
C LYS A 31 10.81 25.16 -14.16
N ARG A 32 10.24 25.04 -12.95
CA ARG A 32 9.93 23.75 -12.36
C ARG A 32 9.02 23.09 -13.37
N ASP A 33 9.56 22.14 -14.12
CA ASP A 33 8.74 21.15 -14.75
C ASP A 33 7.94 20.56 -13.61
N THR A 34 6.64 20.85 -13.61
CA THR A 34 5.68 20.14 -12.80
C THR A 34 5.65 18.72 -13.38
N SER A 35 6.69 17.94 -13.07
CA SER A 35 6.68 16.49 -13.22
C SER A 35 5.36 16.06 -12.61
N THR A 36 4.48 15.52 -13.44
CA THR A 36 3.17 15.05 -13.02
C THR A 36 3.44 14.03 -11.92
N LEU A 37 3.10 14.37 -10.67
CA LEU A 37 3.30 13.45 -9.55
C LEU A 37 2.50 12.19 -9.87
N ILE A 38 3.19 11.06 -10.02
CA ILE A 38 2.55 9.77 -10.27
C ILE A 38 1.89 9.37 -8.94
N PRO A 39 0.54 9.33 -8.86
CA PRO A 39 -0.13 9.02 -7.60
C PRO A 39 0.13 7.58 -7.17
N LEU A 40 -0.01 7.31 -5.88
CA LEU A 40 -0.07 5.94 -5.36
C LEU A 40 -1.26 5.19 -5.97
N GLU A 41 -1.00 4.00 -6.50
CA GLU A 41 -2.04 3.11 -7.04
C GLU A 41 -2.49 2.14 -5.96
N THR A 42 -3.80 1.93 -5.83
CA THR A 42 -4.36 0.88 -4.96
C THR A 42 -4.82 -0.31 -5.78
N GLN A 43 -4.56 -1.51 -5.27
CA GLN A 43 -4.99 -2.75 -5.91
C GLN A 43 -5.62 -3.71 -4.90
N LEU A 44 -6.82 -4.17 -5.24
CA LEU A 44 -7.52 -5.26 -4.56
C LEU A 44 -7.34 -6.56 -5.35
N GLN A 45 -7.07 -7.66 -4.66
CA GLN A 45 -7.09 -8.99 -5.27
C GLN A 45 -7.77 -10.01 -4.34
N ALA A 46 -8.50 -10.94 -4.95
CA ALA A 46 -8.95 -12.15 -4.28
C ALA A 46 -7.77 -13.11 -4.15
N ILE A 47 -7.45 -13.54 -2.92
CA ILE A 47 -6.32 -14.47 -2.70
C ILE A 47 -6.74 -15.95 -2.71
N ASP A 48 -8.04 -16.20 -2.85
CA ASP A 48 -8.65 -17.52 -3.01
C ASP A 48 -9.83 -17.40 -3.99
N THR A 49 -10.34 -18.52 -4.47
CA THR A 49 -11.57 -18.65 -5.22
C THR A 49 -12.69 -19.31 -4.40
N ASN A 50 -12.36 -19.93 -3.27
CA ASN A 50 -13.29 -20.68 -2.42
C ASN A 50 -13.68 -19.90 -1.16
N PHE A 51 -14.45 -18.83 -1.34
CA PHE A 51 -14.93 -18.04 -0.21
C PHE A 51 -16.12 -18.70 0.49
N SER A 52 -16.21 -18.48 1.79
CA SER A 52 -17.38 -18.84 2.62
C SER A 52 -17.90 -17.62 3.35
N THR A 53 -19.09 -17.71 3.94
CA THR A 53 -19.72 -16.60 4.67
C THR A 53 -18.87 -16.03 5.80
N ASP A 54 -17.90 -16.80 6.29
CA ASP A 54 -17.06 -16.44 7.45
C ASP A 54 -15.60 -16.19 7.03
N SER A 55 -15.26 -16.42 5.77
CA SER A 55 -13.91 -16.29 5.23
C SER A 55 -13.93 -15.76 3.80
N VAL A 56 -13.73 -14.46 3.67
CA VAL A 56 -13.56 -13.73 2.41
C VAL A 56 -12.26 -12.96 2.50
N LEU A 57 -11.16 -13.65 2.18
CA LEU A 57 -9.81 -13.08 2.27
C LEU A 57 -9.45 -12.34 0.98
N LEU A 58 -9.10 -11.06 1.11
CA LEU A 58 -8.60 -10.23 0.03
C LEU A 58 -7.23 -9.67 0.40
N SER A 59 -6.38 -9.44 -0.60
CA SER A 59 -5.19 -8.62 -0.46
C SER A 59 -5.47 -7.20 -0.90
N PHE A 60 -4.90 -6.23 -0.17
CA PHE A 60 -4.87 -4.83 -0.54
C PHE A 60 -3.42 -4.39 -0.65
N SER A 61 -3.06 -3.81 -1.79
CA SER A 61 -1.71 -3.37 -2.11
C SER A 61 -1.72 -1.90 -2.50
N VAL A 62 -0.67 -1.17 -2.11
CA VAL A 62 -0.44 0.22 -2.49
C VAL A 62 0.92 0.29 -3.19
N PHE A 63 0.91 0.67 -4.46
CA PHE A 63 2.10 0.75 -5.31
C PHE A 63 2.56 2.20 -5.47
N ASN A 64 3.87 2.40 -5.45
CA ASN A 64 4.50 3.66 -5.79
C ASN A 64 5.29 3.49 -7.09
N HIS A 65 4.76 4.02 -8.19
CA HIS A 65 5.41 3.96 -9.50
C HIS A 65 6.33 5.16 -9.77
N SER A 66 6.53 6.04 -8.78
CA SER A 66 7.38 7.21 -8.91
C SER A 66 8.83 6.95 -8.49
N ASP A 67 9.72 7.87 -8.83
CA ASP A 67 11.13 7.84 -8.43
C ASP A 67 11.39 8.39 -7.01
N THR A 68 10.36 8.81 -6.29
CA THR A 68 10.48 9.39 -4.94
C THR A 68 9.69 8.61 -3.90
N VAL A 69 10.11 8.68 -2.63
CA VAL A 69 9.35 8.09 -1.52
C VAL A 69 8.03 8.84 -1.41
N GLN A 70 6.93 8.08 -1.36
CA GLN A 70 5.59 8.62 -1.12
C GLN A 70 5.04 8.08 0.20
N GLN A 71 3.95 8.68 0.68
CA GLN A 71 3.29 8.22 1.90
C GLN A 71 1.78 8.36 1.80
N PHE A 72 1.07 7.53 2.55
CA PHE A 72 -0.38 7.60 2.70
C PHE A 72 -0.77 7.40 4.17
N CYS A 73 -1.93 7.92 4.57
CA CYS A 73 -2.46 7.66 5.91
C CYS A 73 -3.11 6.27 5.93
N LYS A 74 -2.72 5.43 6.89
CA LYS A 74 -3.24 4.05 7.02
C LYS A 74 -4.69 3.99 7.50
N TRP A 75 -5.25 5.11 7.97
CA TRP A 75 -6.64 5.15 8.40
C TRP A 75 -7.58 4.91 7.24
N GLU A 76 -8.68 4.21 7.52
CA GLU A 76 -9.65 3.82 6.49
C GLU A 76 -9.04 2.91 5.42
N THR A 77 -7.99 2.16 5.76
CA THR A 77 -7.38 1.15 4.90
C THR A 77 -7.25 -0.20 5.61
N PRO A 78 -7.05 -1.31 4.88
CA PRO A 78 -6.73 -2.61 5.47
C PRO A 78 -5.38 -2.72 6.21
N PHE A 79 -4.56 -1.66 6.26
CA PHE A 79 -3.30 -1.64 7.02
C PHE A 79 -3.50 -1.37 8.52
N GLU A 80 -4.75 -1.25 8.96
CA GLU A 80 -5.19 -1.27 10.35
C GLU A 80 -6.38 -2.23 10.50
N PRO A 81 -6.79 -2.59 11.73
CA PRO A 81 -8.10 -3.20 11.94
C PRO A 81 -9.19 -2.37 11.25
N MET A 82 -10.23 -3.02 10.71
CA MET A 82 -11.30 -2.31 10.00
C MET A 82 -12.16 -1.50 10.97
N LEU A 83 -11.75 -0.24 11.19
CA LEU A 83 -12.35 0.73 12.09
C LEU A 83 -13.13 1.81 11.34
N GLY A 84 -13.93 1.39 10.37
CA GLY A 84 -14.70 2.26 9.48
C GLY A 84 -15.25 1.48 8.28
N LYS A 85 -16.27 2.03 7.62
CA LYS A 85 -16.80 1.50 6.36
C LYS A 85 -16.06 2.16 5.19
N TYR A 86 -15.00 1.50 4.73
CA TYR A 86 -14.16 1.96 3.61
C TYR A 86 -14.11 0.95 2.45
N MET A 87 -15.02 -0.03 2.46
CA MET A 87 -15.24 -0.95 1.36
C MET A 87 -16.72 -0.87 0.98
N GLU A 88 -16.99 -0.79 -0.31
CA GLU A 88 -18.31 -0.98 -0.88
C GLU A 88 -18.41 -2.42 -1.37
N ILE A 89 -19.50 -3.12 -1.03
CA ILE A 89 -19.73 -4.51 -1.40
C ILE A 89 -21.16 -4.64 -1.88
N VAL A 90 -21.35 -4.78 -3.19
CA VAL A 90 -22.68 -4.86 -3.81
C VAL A 90 -22.91 -6.26 -4.36
N ASP A 91 -24.11 -6.80 -4.14
CA ASP A 91 -24.52 -8.07 -4.75
C ASP A 91 -24.93 -7.91 -6.23
N GLU A 92 -25.29 -9.01 -6.90
CA GLU A 92 -25.75 -8.99 -8.30
C GLU A 92 -27.04 -8.18 -8.53
N GLN A 93 -27.78 -7.84 -7.46
CA GLN A 93 -28.97 -7.00 -7.52
C GLN A 93 -28.65 -5.52 -7.24
N GLY A 94 -27.38 -5.19 -6.98
CA GLY A 94 -26.95 -3.85 -6.61
C GLY A 94 -27.27 -3.47 -5.16
N ILE A 95 -27.60 -4.45 -4.31
CA ILE A 95 -27.87 -4.21 -2.89
C ILE A 95 -26.53 -4.23 -2.14
N GLU A 96 -26.29 -3.16 -1.39
CA GLU A 96 -25.08 -3.05 -0.58
C GLU A 96 -25.13 -3.94 0.65
N THR A 97 -24.02 -4.64 0.91
CA THR A 97 -23.84 -5.49 2.08
C THR A 97 -23.74 -4.65 3.35
N GLN A 98 -24.44 -5.07 4.40
CA GLN A 98 -24.43 -4.37 5.68
C GLN A 98 -23.04 -4.44 6.34
N PHE A 99 -22.48 -3.26 6.64
CA PHE A 99 -21.32 -3.12 7.52
C PHE A 99 -21.74 -3.32 8.99
N THR A 100 -21.00 -4.15 9.71
CA THR A 100 -21.21 -4.50 11.13
C THR A 100 -19.98 -4.23 11.99
N GLY A 101 -18.92 -3.67 11.40
CA GLY A 101 -17.69 -3.34 12.12
C GLY A 101 -17.80 -2.12 13.05
N PRO A 102 -16.78 -1.93 13.90
CA PRO A 102 -16.67 -0.74 14.74
C PRO A 102 -16.38 0.52 13.91
N MET A 103 -16.84 1.67 14.39
CA MET A 103 -16.53 2.99 13.84
C MET A 103 -15.61 3.75 14.81
N ALA A 104 -14.38 4.06 14.40
CA ALA A 104 -13.47 4.83 15.24
C ALA A 104 -13.77 6.34 15.17
N ARG A 105 -13.65 7.02 16.32
CA ARG A 105 -13.51 8.48 16.37
C ARG A 105 -12.02 8.83 16.29
N ARG A 106 -11.64 9.74 15.41
CA ARG A 106 -10.24 10.12 15.16
C ARG A 106 -10.00 11.58 15.55
N VAL A 107 -8.80 11.85 16.05
CA VAL A 107 -8.29 13.23 16.20
C VAL A 107 -7.77 13.68 14.84
N MET A 108 -8.01 14.95 14.51
CA MET A 108 -7.52 15.58 13.27
C MET A 108 -6.55 16.72 13.59
N PRO A 109 -5.44 16.86 12.85
CA PRO A 109 -4.98 16.00 11.75
C PRO A 109 -4.49 14.61 12.23
N PRO A 110 -4.38 13.59 11.36
CA PRO A 110 -3.78 12.32 11.71
C PRO A 110 -2.34 12.53 12.22
N PRO A 111 -1.94 11.86 13.32
CA PRO A 111 -0.60 11.99 13.85
C PRO A 111 0.41 11.26 12.95
N ALA A 112 1.69 11.61 13.04
CA ALA A 112 2.72 11.20 12.08
C ALA A 112 2.87 9.67 11.96
N GLU A 113 2.68 8.93 13.04
CA GLU A 113 2.72 7.45 13.09
C GLU A 113 1.54 6.77 12.37
N SER A 114 0.58 7.55 11.88
CA SER A 114 -0.52 7.05 11.05
C SER A 114 -0.15 6.93 9.58
N TYR A 115 1.03 7.42 9.17
CA TYR A 115 1.46 7.36 7.78
C TYR A 115 2.35 6.14 7.51
N ILE A 116 2.18 5.54 6.34
CA ILE A 116 3.03 4.47 5.82
C ILE A 116 3.83 5.05 4.66
N LEU A 117 5.14 4.82 4.67
CA LEU A 117 6.04 5.17 3.58
C LEU A 117 6.06 4.04 2.54
N VAL A 118 6.03 4.39 1.26
CA VAL A 118 6.19 3.46 0.14
C VAL A 118 7.41 3.90 -0.67
N GLN A 119 8.40 3.02 -0.78
CA GLN A 119 9.65 3.32 -1.50
C GLN A 119 9.39 3.47 -3.01
N PRO A 120 10.26 4.19 -3.74
CA PRO A 120 10.19 4.26 -5.20
C PRO A 120 10.13 2.87 -5.85
N HIS A 121 9.24 2.70 -6.82
CA HIS A 121 9.05 1.45 -7.58
C HIS A 121 8.76 0.21 -6.71
N ASP A 122 8.18 0.43 -5.54
CA ASP A 122 7.89 -0.62 -4.56
C ASP A 122 6.40 -0.62 -4.16
N CYS A 123 6.01 -1.59 -3.35
CA CYS A 123 4.66 -1.68 -2.82
C CYS A 123 4.63 -2.15 -1.36
N VAL A 124 3.54 -1.80 -0.69
CA VAL A 124 3.17 -2.41 0.59
C VAL A 124 1.87 -3.17 0.40
N SER A 125 1.75 -4.33 1.06
CA SER A 125 0.58 -5.21 0.93
C SER A 125 0.13 -5.74 2.29
N THR A 126 -1.17 -6.00 2.39
CA THR A 126 -1.79 -6.64 3.57
C THR A 126 -2.92 -7.57 3.12
N VAL A 127 -3.27 -8.53 3.98
CA VAL A 127 -4.39 -9.45 3.78
C VAL A 127 -5.39 -9.27 4.90
N TYR A 128 -6.67 -9.20 4.54
CA TYR A 128 -7.76 -8.98 5.49
C TYR A 128 -8.99 -9.84 5.14
N ASN A 129 -9.81 -10.14 6.15
CA ASN A 129 -11.04 -10.90 5.99
C ASN A 129 -12.25 -9.96 6.05
N LEU A 130 -12.94 -9.76 4.92
CA LEU A 130 -14.16 -8.93 4.85
C LEU A 130 -15.28 -9.44 5.76
N ALA A 131 -15.42 -10.76 5.90
CA ALA A 131 -16.50 -11.37 6.67
C ALA A 131 -16.45 -11.05 8.17
N LYS A 132 -15.36 -10.46 8.68
CA LYS A 132 -15.26 -10.01 10.07
C LYS A 132 -16.11 -8.76 10.36
N ASN A 133 -16.43 -7.97 9.33
CA ASN A 133 -17.03 -6.64 9.49
C ASN A 133 -18.21 -6.40 8.54
N TYR A 134 -18.61 -7.40 7.76
CA TYR A 134 -19.76 -7.36 6.88
C TYR A 134 -20.60 -8.62 7.04
N THR A 135 -21.92 -8.46 6.96
CA THR A 135 -22.86 -9.59 6.96
C THR A 135 -22.93 -10.21 5.56
N ILE A 136 -21.99 -11.10 5.25
CA ILE A 136 -21.89 -11.75 3.94
C ILE A 136 -22.77 -13.00 3.86
N LYS A 137 -23.52 -13.13 2.77
CA LYS A 137 -24.36 -14.31 2.47
C LYS A 137 -23.76 -15.08 1.27
N PRO A 138 -24.18 -16.33 1.04
CA PRO A 138 -23.82 -17.01 -0.20
C PRO A 138 -24.36 -16.25 -1.40
N GLY A 139 -23.53 -16.01 -2.41
CA GLY A 139 -23.86 -15.17 -3.55
C GLY A 139 -22.62 -14.63 -4.25
N LYS A 140 -22.85 -13.82 -5.28
CA LYS A 140 -21.79 -13.12 -6.01
C LYS A 140 -21.80 -11.65 -5.68
N TYR A 141 -20.61 -11.07 -5.59
CA TYR A 141 -20.43 -9.68 -5.16
C TYR A 141 -19.38 -8.97 -6.00
N THR A 142 -19.52 -7.65 -6.09
CA THR A 142 -18.46 -6.73 -6.52
C THR A 142 -17.98 -5.97 -5.30
N VAL A 143 -16.66 -5.93 -5.10
CA VAL A 143 -15.99 -5.26 -3.98
C VAL A 143 -15.15 -4.11 -4.51
N LYS A 144 -15.26 -2.95 -3.86
CA LYS A 144 -14.51 -1.74 -4.19
C LYS A 144 -13.98 -1.06 -2.92
N TYR A 145 -12.78 -0.47 -3.02
CA TYR A 145 -12.22 0.39 -1.98
C TYR A 145 -12.74 1.83 -2.12
N THR A 146 -13.20 2.44 -1.03
CA THR A 146 -13.79 3.79 -0.99
C THR A 146 -13.20 4.72 0.09
N GLY A 147 -12.18 4.28 0.83
CA GLY A 147 -11.55 5.02 1.95
C GLY A 147 -10.63 6.19 1.56
N GLY A 148 -10.79 6.76 0.36
CA GLY A 148 -9.83 7.73 -0.19
C GLY A 148 -9.77 9.07 0.55
N GLY A 149 -10.82 9.44 1.29
CA GLY A 149 -10.94 10.74 1.95
C GLY A 149 -9.83 11.03 2.96
N VAL A 150 -9.64 10.14 3.95
CA VAL A 150 -8.61 10.32 4.99
C VAL A 150 -7.27 9.72 4.59
N SER A 151 -7.27 8.60 3.87
CA SER A 151 -6.04 7.91 3.47
C SER A 151 -5.21 8.70 2.46
N GLY A 152 -5.87 9.52 1.63
CA GLY A 152 -5.27 10.18 0.47
C GLY A 152 -5.05 9.23 -0.72
N LEU A 153 -5.51 7.99 -0.63
CA LEU A 153 -5.42 7.01 -1.70
C LEU A 153 -6.58 7.17 -2.69
N GLN A 154 -6.31 6.95 -3.97
CA GLN A 154 -7.36 6.88 -4.98
C GLN A 154 -8.09 5.55 -4.94
N GLU A 155 -9.34 5.55 -5.38
CA GLU A 155 -10.07 4.31 -5.64
C GLU A 155 -9.29 3.47 -6.67
N GLY A 156 -9.16 2.19 -6.39
CA GLY A 156 -8.43 1.24 -7.23
C GLY A 156 -9.37 0.46 -8.15
N ASN A 157 -8.95 -0.76 -8.47
CA ASN A 157 -9.78 -1.70 -9.19
C ASN A 157 -10.94 -2.24 -8.33
N GLU A 158 -11.93 -2.81 -9.03
CA GLU A 158 -12.97 -3.64 -8.43
C GLU A 158 -12.54 -5.12 -8.46
N VAL A 159 -13.06 -5.90 -7.51
CA VAL A 159 -12.87 -7.35 -7.47
C VAL A 159 -14.23 -8.04 -7.43
N LYS A 160 -14.42 -9.04 -8.29
CA LYS A 160 -15.61 -9.89 -8.28
C LYS A 160 -15.33 -11.17 -7.49
N ILE A 161 -16.21 -11.50 -6.56
CA ILE A 161 -16.08 -12.69 -5.70
C ILE A 161 -17.34 -13.53 -5.73
N THR A 162 -17.19 -14.84 -5.52
CA THR A 162 -18.30 -15.78 -5.29
C THR A 162 -18.14 -16.40 -3.91
N VAL A 163 -19.17 -16.25 -3.08
CA VAL A 163 -19.22 -16.77 -1.72
C VAL A 163 -20.13 -18.00 -1.70
N ASN A 164 -19.58 -19.12 -1.27
CA ASN A 164 -20.29 -20.39 -1.22
C ASN A 164 -20.97 -20.59 0.13
N ARG A 165 -21.97 -21.50 0.16
CA ARG A 165 -22.39 -22.09 1.43
C ARG A 165 -21.23 -22.91 1.99
N LYS A 166 -21.04 -22.83 3.31
CA LYS A 166 -20.19 -23.77 4.03
C LYS A 166 -20.66 -25.21 3.83
#